data_AF-A0A7S1EQP0-F1
#
_entry.id   AF-A0A7S1EQP0-F1
#
_cell.length_a   1.000
_cell.length_b   1.000
_cell.length_c   1.000
_cell.angle_alpha   90.00
_cell.angle_beta   90.00
_cell.angle_gamma   90.00
#
_symmetry.space_group_name_H-M   'P 1'
#
loop_
_entity.id
_entity.type
_entity.pdbx_description
1 polymer ?
#
loop_
_entity_poly.entity_id
_entity_poly.type
_entity_poly.pdbx_seq_one_letter_code
_entity_poly.pdbx_strand_id
1 'polypeptide(L)'
;MMQALEKTLYRRRVRRGVASKAEVQAILATVSTPLDRAEVVRVFHPSYVSCLALGERSDYVTGCGDGSARVFDSMDAKTEQFAYPIHTDEIYDIIHLSDNLYASSSYDDRIAVFDSQTGKVSFYVHLDGP
;
A
#
# COMPACT_ATOMS: atom_id res chain seq x y z
N MET A 1 15.64 -10.94 -20.46
CA MET A 1 14.96 -12.26 -20.52
C MET A 1 13.53 -12.21 -21.10
N MET A 2 13.01 -11.03 -21.52
CA MET A 2 11.62 -10.86 -22.03
C MET A 2 11.40 -11.19 -23.53
N GLN A 3 12.41 -11.03 -24.40
CA GLN A 3 12.25 -11.21 -25.86
C GLN A 3 11.96 -12.66 -26.32
N ALA A 4 12.22 -13.67 -25.47
CA ALA A 4 11.99 -15.07 -25.78
C ALA A 4 10.53 -15.51 -25.55
N LEU A 5 9.87 -14.96 -24.54
CA LEU A 5 8.48 -15.27 -24.17
C LEU A 5 7.49 -14.66 -25.18
N GLU A 6 7.76 -13.44 -25.64
CA GLU A 6 6.99 -12.76 -26.70
C GLU A 6 6.98 -13.57 -28.02
N LYS A 7 8.16 -14.04 -28.45
CA LYS A 7 8.29 -14.84 -29.69
C LYS A 7 7.58 -16.19 -29.58
N THR A 8 7.53 -16.77 -28.39
CA THR A 8 6.94 -18.10 -28.16
C THR A 8 5.42 -18.05 -28.10
N LEU A 9 4.85 -17.07 -27.39
CA LEU A 9 3.39 -16.88 -27.29
C LEU A 9 2.78 -16.42 -28.63
N TYR A 10 3.46 -15.52 -29.35
CA TYR A 10 3.05 -15.07 -30.68
C TYR A 10 2.96 -16.22 -31.70
N ARG A 11 3.99 -17.07 -31.75
CA ARG A 11 4.03 -18.21 -32.69
C ARG A 11 2.97 -19.28 -32.38
N ARG A 12 2.57 -19.45 -31.11
CA ARG A 12 1.63 -20.51 -30.68
C ARG A 12 0.17 -20.16 -30.94
N ARG A 13 -0.22 -18.88 -30.82
CA ARG A 13 -1.60 -18.42 -31.01
C ARG A 13 -1.95 -18.11 -32.46
N VAL A 14 -1.04 -17.48 -33.22
CA VAL A 14 -1.27 -17.15 -34.64
C VAL A 14 -1.29 -18.40 -35.53
N ARG A 15 -0.43 -19.40 -35.27
CA ARG A 15 -0.39 -20.66 -36.07
C ARG A 15 -1.63 -21.53 -35.93
N ARG A 16 -2.45 -21.35 -34.89
CA ARG A 16 -3.70 -22.11 -34.70
C ARG A 16 -4.94 -21.38 -35.26
N GLY A 17 -4.78 -20.19 -35.86
CA GLY A 17 -5.89 -19.39 -36.40
C GLY A 17 -6.83 -18.81 -35.32
N VAL A 18 -6.44 -18.87 -34.05
CA VAL A 18 -7.32 -18.51 -32.90
C VAL A 18 -7.24 -17.02 -32.54
N ALA A 19 -6.22 -16.30 -33.01
CA ALA A 19 -6.09 -14.87 -32.77
C ALA A 19 -5.36 -14.18 -33.93
N SER A 20 -5.91 -13.05 -34.35
CA SER A 20 -5.29 -12.11 -35.29
C SER A 20 -4.04 -11.48 -34.69
N LYS A 21 -3.16 -10.97 -35.56
CA LYS A 21 -1.96 -10.25 -35.16
C LYS A 21 -2.28 -9.06 -34.22
N ALA A 22 -3.39 -8.38 -34.48
CA ALA A 22 -3.85 -7.25 -33.68
C ALA A 22 -4.28 -7.68 -32.26
N GLU A 23 -5.00 -8.79 -32.11
CA GLU A 23 -5.41 -9.32 -30.80
C GLU A 23 -4.19 -9.77 -29.98
N VAL A 24 -3.21 -10.42 -30.60
CA VAL A 24 -1.97 -10.79 -29.90
C VAL A 24 -1.17 -9.55 -29.51
N GLN A 25 -1.14 -8.50 -30.34
CA GLN A 25 -0.51 -7.23 -30.00
C GLN A 25 -1.23 -6.49 -28.87
N ALA A 26 -2.57 -6.52 -28.84
CA ALA A 26 -3.35 -5.94 -27.75
C ALA A 26 -3.12 -6.66 -26.41
N ILE A 27 -3.08 -8.00 -26.43
CA ILE A 27 -2.76 -8.80 -25.24
C ILE A 27 -1.33 -8.53 -24.77
N LEU A 28 -0.36 -8.47 -25.68
CA LEU A 28 1.03 -8.16 -25.34
C LEU A 28 1.16 -6.73 -24.80
N ALA A 29 0.45 -5.75 -25.36
CA ALA A 29 0.42 -4.38 -24.84
C ALA A 29 -0.21 -4.31 -23.44
N THR A 30 -1.20 -5.17 -23.15
CA THR A 30 -1.85 -5.27 -21.83
C THR A 30 -0.93 -5.91 -20.78
N VAL A 31 -0.09 -6.87 -21.17
CA VAL A 31 0.90 -7.50 -20.26
C VAL A 31 2.19 -6.66 -20.16
N SER A 32 2.45 -5.82 -21.16
CA SER A 32 3.56 -4.86 -21.21
C SER A 32 3.21 -3.52 -20.54
N THR A 33 2.06 -3.39 -19.88
CA THR A 33 1.78 -2.18 -19.08
C THR A 33 2.79 -2.07 -17.94
N PRO A 34 3.26 -0.85 -17.63
CA PRO A 34 4.65 -0.65 -17.28
C PRO A 34 4.91 -0.92 -15.80
N LEU A 35 5.66 -2.00 -15.52
CA LEU A 35 6.54 -2.03 -14.35
C LEU A 35 7.58 -0.89 -14.39
N ASP A 36 7.78 -0.27 -15.56
CA ASP A 36 8.76 0.79 -15.84
C ASP A 36 8.34 2.20 -15.37
N ARG A 37 7.19 2.37 -14.73
CA ARG A 37 6.72 3.67 -14.19
C ARG A 37 6.65 3.68 -12.67
N ALA A 38 7.70 3.24 -11.98
CA ALA A 38 7.84 3.55 -10.56
C ALA A 38 7.93 5.08 -10.39
N GLU A 39 6.83 5.72 -10.00
CA GLU A 39 6.85 7.13 -9.60
C GLU A 39 7.46 7.21 -8.21
N VAL A 40 8.65 7.82 -8.11
CA VAL A 40 9.30 8.05 -6.82
C VAL A 40 8.69 9.31 -6.21
N VAL A 41 7.78 9.11 -5.26
CA VAL A 41 7.26 10.20 -4.44
C VAL A 41 8.01 10.27 -3.12
N ARG A 42 8.40 11.48 -2.72
CA ARG A 42 9.05 11.75 -1.44
C ARG A 42 8.07 12.45 -0.52
N VAL A 43 7.70 11.77 0.55
CA VAL A 43 6.96 12.30 1.69
C VAL A 43 7.88 12.34 2.92
N PHE A 44 7.58 13.23 3.85
CA PHE A 44 8.44 13.47 5.02
C PHE A 44 7.93 12.67 6.23
N HIS A 45 8.83 11.90 6.83
CA HIS A 45 8.64 11.29 8.15
C HIS A 45 9.73 11.83 9.10
N PRO A 46 9.38 12.32 10.31
CA PRO A 46 10.33 12.85 11.28
C PRO A 46 11.29 11.81 11.84
N SER A 47 10.90 10.53 11.79
CA SER A 47 11.71 9.38 12.19
C SER A 47 11.62 8.28 11.13
N TYR A 48 12.21 7.13 11.39
CA TYR A 48 12.17 5.99 10.49
C TYR A 48 10.73 5.47 10.30
N VAL A 49 10.44 4.96 9.11
CA VAL A 49 9.18 4.29 8.79
C VAL A 49 9.35 2.81 9.12
N SER A 50 8.50 2.28 10.00
CA SER A 50 8.58 0.91 10.50
C SER A 50 7.69 -0.06 9.74
N CYS A 51 6.53 0.40 9.28
CA CYS A 51 5.50 -0.45 8.69
C CYS A 51 4.60 0.33 7.71
N LEU A 52 3.85 -0.43 6.89
CA LEU A 52 2.89 0.06 5.91
C LEU A 52 1.69 -0.89 5.87
N ALA A 53 0.48 -0.33 5.85
CA ALA A 53 -0.77 -1.05 5.61
C ALA A 53 -1.50 -0.47 4.40
N LEU A 54 -2.05 -1.34 3.55
CA LEU A 54 -2.92 -0.96 2.44
C LEU A 54 -4.38 -1.06 2.87
N GLY A 55 -5.18 -0.05 2.55
CA GLY A 55 -6.64 -0.12 2.64
C GLY A 55 -7.28 -0.76 1.40
N GLU A 56 -8.60 -0.92 1.42
CA GLU A 56 -9.35 -1.57 0.34
C GLU A 56 -9.59 -0.67 -0.89
N ARG A 57 -9.63 0.65 -0.72
CA ARG A 57 -10.02 1.58 -1.79
C ARG A 57 -8.82 2.24 -2.44
N SER A 58 -8.25 3.21 -1.75
CA SER A 58 -7.21 4.05 -2.30
C SER A 58 -6.45 4.80 -1.21
N ASP A 59 -6.34 4.22 -0.03
CA ASP A 59 -5.55 4.76 1.07
C ASP A 59 -4.51 3.75 1.52
N TYR A 60 -3.40 4.30 2.02
CA TYR A 60 -2.40 3.51 2.72
C TYR A 60 -1.93 4.27 3.94
N VAL A 61 -1.54 3.51 4.96
CA VAL A 61 -1.12 4.05 6.25
C VAL A 61 0.29 3.60 6.54
N THR A 62 1.15 4.53 6.92
CA THR A 62 2.51 4.23 7.37
C THR A 62 2.64 4.47 8.86
N GLY A 63 3.35 3.59 9.56
CA GLY A 63 3.77 3.81 10.95
C GLY A 63 5.16 4.40 11.03
N CYS A 64 5.38 5.28 12.00
CA CYS A 64 6.64 5.98 12.20
C CYS A 64 7.17 5.79 13.63
N GLY A 65 8.50 5.83 13.77
CA GLY A 65 9.17 5.82 15.06
C GLY A 65 8.91 7.06 15.93
N ASP A 66 8.18 8.06 15.44
CA ASP A 66 7.72 9.20 16.24
C ASP A 66 6.37 8.96 16.94
N GLY A 67 5.84 7.74 16.84
CA GLY A 67 4.52 7.37 17.36
C GLY A 67 3.34 7.82 16.50
N SER A 68 3.61 8.40 15.32
CA SER A 68 2.57 8.82 14.40
C SER A 68 2.23 7.79 13.33
N ALA A 69 0.93 7.63 13.08
CA ALA A 69 0.42 7.00 11.87
C ALA A 69 0.07 8.09 10.85
N ARG A 70 0.45 7.87 9.59
CA ARG A 70 0.22 8.82 8.49
C ARG A 70 -0.57 8.16 7.38
N VAL A 71 -1.62 8.82 6.94
CA VAL A 71 -2.56 8.34 5.92
C VAL A 71 -2.30 9.08 4.62
N PHE A 72 -2.23 8.34 3.52
CA PHE A 72 -1.96 8.86 2.19
C PHE A 72 -2.99 8.36 1.19
N ASP A 73 -3.26 9.18 0.18
CA ASP A 73 -4.04 8.76 -0.99
C ASP A 73 -3.14 7.97 -1.95
N SER A 74 -3.53 6.75 -2.33
CA SER A 74 -2.78 5.93 -3.28
C SER A 74 -2.90 6.42 -4.73
N MET A 75 -3.93 7.20 -5.05
CA MET A 75 -4.12 7.82 -6.38
C MET A 75 -3.34 9.13 -6.50
N ASP A 76 -3.02 9.77 -5.38
CA ASP A 76 -2.15 10.94 -5.28
C ASP A 76 -1.17 10.78 -4.11
N ALA A 77 -0.12 9.97 -4.33
CA ALA A 77 0.86 9.58 -3.32
C ALA A 77 1.66 10.77 -2.72
N LYS A 78 1.49 11.99 -3.24
CA LYS A 78 2.09 13.22 -2.68
C LYS A 78 1.27 13.78 -1.52
N THR A 79 0.02 13.35 -1.39
CA THR A 79 -0.93 13.96 -0.48
C THR A 79 -1.02 13.12 0.78
N GLU A 80 -0.30 13.57 1.81
CA GLU A 80 -0.59 13.19 3.18
C GLU A 80 -1.95 13.77 3.53
N GLN A 81 -2.95 12.91 3.66
CA GLN A 81 -4.26 13.33 4.13
C GLN A 81 -4.13 13.72 5.60
N PHE A 82 -3.41 12.91 6.38
CA PHE A 82 -3.31 13.09 7.81
C PHE A 82 -2.04 12.51 8.46
N ALA A 83 -1.64 13.11 9.59
CA ALA A 83 -0.61 12.59 10.50
C ALA A 83 -1.08 12.69 11.95
N TYR A 84 -1.16 11.55 12.64
CA TYR A 84 -1.74 11.49 13.99
C TYR A 84 -0.76 10.90 14.99
N PRO A 85 -0.43 11.61 16.08
CA PRO A 85 0.33 11.06 17.19
C PRO A 85 -0.58 10.12 17.99
N ILE A 86 -0.80 8.92 17.47
CA ILE A 86 -1.70 7.94 18.09
C ILE A 86 -0.99 7.18 19.21
N HIS A 87 0.33 7.08 19.17
CA HIS A 87 1.15 6.47 20.20
C HIS A 87 2.14 7.48 20.79
N THR A 88 2.59 7.23 22.02
CA THR A 88 3.63 8.04 22.66
C THR A 88 5.04 7.54 22.37
N ASP A 89 5.15 6.40 21.68
CA ASP A 89 6.41 5.75 21.33
C ASP A 89 6.29 5.05 19.97
N GLU A 90 7.37 4.43 19.50
CA GLU A 90 7.54 3.83 18.18
C GLU A 90 6.38 2.91 17.80
N ILE A 91 5.82 3.09 16.61
CA ILE A 91 4.88 2.13 16.03
C ILE A 91 5.66 0.95 15.46
N TYR A 92 5.27 -0.28 15.78
CA TYR A 92 5.91 -1.48 15.23
C TYR A 92 5.16 -2.05 14.03
N ASP A 93 3.83 -2.07 14.07
CA ASP A 93 3.02 -2.63 13.01
C ASP A 93 1.70 -1.88 12.86
N ILE A 94 1.13 -1.92 11.66
CA ILE A 94 -0.20 -1.44 11.35
C ILE A 94 -0.89 -2.48 10.49
N ILE A 95 -2.13 -2.83 10.87
CA ILE A 95 -2.99 -3.72 10.09
C ILE A 95 -4.28 -3.00 9.70
N HIS A 96 -4.72 -3.24 8.47
CA HIS A 96 -6.07 -2.86 8.05
C HIS A 96 -7.08 -3.88 8.61
N LEU A 97 -8.20 -3.39 9.14
CA LEU A 97 -9.25 -4.23 9.71
C LEU A 97 -10.43 -4.38 8.74
N SER A 98 -11.09 -3.26 8.42
CA SER A 98 -12.25 -3.18 7.53
C SER A 98 -12.59 -1.72 7.25
N ASP A 99 -13.16 -1.40 6.09
CA ASP A 99 -13.51 -0.03 5.71
C ASP A 99 -12.31 0.93 5.87
N ASN A 100 -12.42 1.91 6.77
CA ASN A 100 -11.36 2.86 7.10
C ASN A 100 -10.65 2.55 8.42
N LEU A 101 -10.94 1.41 9.05
CA LEU A 101 -10.39 1.07 10.36
C LEU A 101 -9.05 0.35 10.25
N TYR A 102 -8.11 0.81 11.05
CA TYR A 102 -6.77 0.25 11.20
C TYR A 102 -6.48 0.01 12.68
N ALA A 103 -5.61 -0.95 12.95
CA ALA A 103 -5.02 -1.13 14.27
C ALA A 103 -3.51 -0.98 14.19
N SER A 104 -2.92 -0.26 15.14
CA SER A 104 -1.48 -0.13 15.29
C SER A 104 -1.01 -0.70 16.62
N SER A 105 0.20 -1.27 16.64
CA SER A 105 0.90 -1.68 17.86
C SER A 105 2.13 -0.81 18.08
N SER A 106 2.48 -0.56 19.33
CA SER A 106 3.59 0.33 19.70
C SER A 106 4.36 -0.16 20.92
N TYR A 107 5.57 0.38 21.10
CA TYR A 107 6.36 0.26 22.31
C TYR A 107 5.71 0.89 23.55
N ASP A 108 4.67 1.72 23.38
CA ASP A 108 3.96 2.36 24.50
C ASP A 108 2.96 1.45 25.25
N ASP A 109 3.10 0.14 25.09
CA ASP A 109 2.25 -0.92 25.65
C ASP A 109 0.76 -0.80 25.24
N ARG A 110 0.46 -0.18 24.11
CA ARG A 110 -0.92 -0.05 23.60
C ARG A 110 -1.09 -0.54 22.17
N ILE A 111 -2.32 -0.94 21.89
CA ILE A 111 -2.86 -1.02 20.54
C ILE A 111 -3.83 0.14 20.37
N ALA A 112 -3.71 0.91 19.28
CA ALA A 112 -4.68 1.92 18.92
C ALA A 112 -5.54 1.44 17.75
N VAL A 113 -6.86 1.51 17.87
CA VAL A 113 -7.79 1.30 16.75
C VAL A 113 -8.28 2.67 16.28
N PHE A 114 -8.04 3.01 15.02
CA PHE A 114 -8.31 4.34 14.49
C PHE A 114 -8.91 4.29 13.09
N ASP A 115 -9.62 5.36 12.72
CA ASP A 115 -10.25 5.53 11.41
C ASP A 115 -9.39 6.43 10.52
N SER A 116 -9.02 5.97 9.32
CA SER A 116 -8.13 6.68 8.39
C SER A 116 -8.76 7.90 7.72
N GLN A 117 -10.10 7.97 7.62
CA GLN A 117 -10.80 9.11 7.00
C GLN A 117 -11.01 10.27 7.97
N THR A 118 -11.24 9.96 9.24
CA THR A 118 -11.48 10.96 10.28
C THR A 118 -10.25 11.24 11.11
N GLY A 119 -9.31 10.30 11.14
CA GLY A 119 -8.10 10.39 11.94
C GLY A 119 -8.23 10.15 13.41
N LYS A 120 -9.40 9.71 13.84
CA LYS A 120 -9.70 9.61 15.25
C LYS A 120 -9.37 8.22 15.73
N VAL A 121 -8.66 8.16 16.85
CA VAL A 121 -8.57 6.92 17.63
C VAL A 121 -9.95 6.64 18.20
N SER A 122 -10.49 5.47 17.87
CA SER A 122 -11.75 4.97 18.40
C SER A 122 -11.56 4.47 19.84
N PHE A 123 -10.52 3.68 20.08
CA PHE A 123 -10.13 3.24 21.42
C PHE A 123 -8.68 2.74 21.45
N TYR A 124 -8.15 2.67 22.67
CA TYR A 124 -6.89 2.01 22.98
C TYR A 124 -7.15 0.69 23.69
N VAL A 125 -6.31 -0.30 23.42
CA VAL A 125 -6.20 -1.53 24.21
C VAL A 125 -4.85 -1.50 24.92
N HIS A 126 -4.87 -1.50 26.25
CA HIS A 126 -3.66 -1.59 27.06
C HIS A 126 -3.21 -3.04 27.15
N LEU A 127 -1.91 -3.27 26.98
CA LEU A 127 -1.28 -4.58 27.06
C LEU A 127 -0.58 -4.81 28.42
N ASP A 128 -0.82 -3.93 29.38
CA ASP A 128 -0.34 -4.04 30.76
C ASP A 128 -0.65 -5.44 31.33
N GLY A 129 0.36 -6.08 31.92
CA GLY A 129 0.20 -7.37 32.60
C GLY A 129 -0.77 -7.29 33.79
N PRO A 130 -1.27 -8.43 34.28
CA PRO A 130 -2.19 -8.49 35.43
C PRO A 130 -1.63 -7.87 36.71
#